data_AF-A0A0F9U6H9-F1
#
_entry.id   AF-A0A0F9U6H9-F1
#
_cell.length_a   1.000
_cell.length_b   1.000
_cell.length_c   1.000
_cell.angle_alpha   90.00
_cell.angle_beta   90.00
_cell.angle_gamma   90.00
#
_symmetry.space_group_name_H-M   'P 1'
#
loop_
_entity.id
_entity.type
_entity.pdbx_description
1 polymer ?
#
loop_
_entity_poly.entity_id
_entity_poly.type
_entity_poly.pdbx_seq_one_letter_code
_entity_poly.pdbx_strand_id
1 'polypeptide(L)'
;MDLAYQLLWKTQAIGEANDLSCHELMHTLNHGRFALIAGGANFEQLRAQLDGAGYRITPAVGSYGGGEEKMFMVHDPNEKDMLALAERYKQQSVMLADKGRTKLIVTNGPHKGRTRAGRGWSIATGQDGNFTQIETSDGETVRFRLDF
;
A
#
# COMPACT_ATOMS: atom_id res chain seq x y z
N MET A 1 -16.88 15.01 38.14
CA MET A 1 -17.48 13.99 37.27
C MET A 1 -17.83 14.66 35.95
N ASP A 2 -17.31 14.31 34.79
CA ASP A 2 -16.31 13.31 34.43
C ASP A 2 -15.75 13.67 33.04
N LEU A 3 -14.43 13.58 32.86
CA LEU A 3 -13.74 13.66 31.58
C LEU A 3 -13.80 12.26 30.94
N ALA A 4 -14.73 11.96 30.01
CA ALA A 4 -14.64 10.66 29.33
C ALA A 4 -15.41 10.46 28.01
N TYR A 5 -16.18 11.41 27.47
CA TYR A 5 -17.06 11.11 26.31
C TYR A 5 -17.01 12.11 25.15
N GLN A 6 -15.86 12.75 24.93
CA GLN A 6 -15.57 13.45 23.66
C GLN A 6 -14.31 12.92 22.94
N LEU A 7 -13.94 11.66 23.20
CA LEU A 7 -12.86 10.94 22.51
C LEU A 7 -13.41 9.85 21.59
N LEU A 8 -14.37 10.21 20.74
CA LEU A 8 -14.93 9.27 19.77
C LEU A 8 -15.32 10.06 18.51
N TRP A 9 -14.72 9.65 17.39
CA TRP A 9 -14.99 10.08 16.01
C TRP A 9 -14.31 11.35 15.49
N LYS A 10 -12.98 11.33 15.41
CA LYS A 10 -12.25 11.88 14.24
C LYS A 10 -11.01 11.04 13.96
N THR A 11 -11.18 9.76 13.67
CA THR A 11 -10.36 9.17 12.61
C THR A 11 -10.63 10.05 11.40
N GLN A 12 -9.63 10.84 10.99
CA GLN A 12 -9.64 11.43 9.67
C GLN A 12 -9.80 10.26 8.71
N ALA A 13 -11.03 10.03 8.26
CA ALA A 13 -11.30 9.31 7.05
C ALA A 13 -10.28 9.80 6.03
N ILE A 14 -9.52 8.87 5.47
CA ILE A 14 -8.62 9.15 4.36
C ILE A 14 -9.56 9.60 3.24
N GLY A 15 -9.70 10.92 3.12
CA GLY A 15 -10.92 11.59 2.64
C GLY A 15 -11.05 11.66 1.13
N GLU A 16 -10.99 10.52 0.45
CA GLU A 16 -11.66 10.29 -0.82
C GLU A 16 -12.17 8.86 -0.82
N ALA A 17 -13.46 8.68 -1.16
CA ALA A 17 -14.05 7.35 -1.28
C ALA A 17 -13.19 6.55 -2.26
N ASN A 18 -12.58 5.47 -1.75
CA ASN A 18 -11.77 4.59 -2.56
C ASN A 18 -12.71 3.88 -3.53
N ASP A 19 -12.67 4.18 -4.83
CA ASP A 19 -13.58 3.60 -5.84
C ASP A 19 -13.41 2.09 -6.05
N LEU A 20 -12.52 1.44 -5.29
CA LEU A 20 -12.22 0.02 -5.42
C LEU A 20 -13.15 -0.80 -4.53
N SER A 21 -14.06 -1.57 -5.14
CA SER A 21 -14.88 -2.55 -4.42
C SER A 21 -14.06 -3.74 -3.92
N CYS A 22 -14.57 -4.51 -2.97
CA CYS A 22 -13.92 -5.75 -2.52
C CYS A 22 -13.70 -6.73 -3.69
N HIS A 23 -14.67 -6.85 -4.60
CA HIS A 23 -14.54 -7.69 -5.79
C HIS A 23 -13.38 -7.24 -6.70
N GLU A 24 -13.30 -5.95 -7.01
CA GLU A 24 -12.22 -5.42 -7.84
C GLU A 24 -10.86 -5.53 -7.17
N LEU A 25 -10.79 -5.35 -5.84
CA LEU A 25 -9.57 -5.56 -5.09
C LEU A 25 -9.11 -7.01 -5.21
N MET A 26 -9.99 -7.98 -4.97
CA MET A 26 -9.66 -9.41 -5.09
C MET A 26 -9.27 -9.79 -6.52
N HIS A 27 -9.93 -9.21 -7.53
CA HIS A 27 -9.53 -9.38 -8.93
C HIS A 27 -8.13 -8.81 -9.18
N THR A 28 -7.83 -7.61 -8.67
CA THR A 28 -6.54 -6.96 -8.83
C THR A 28 -5.41 -7.75 -8.14
N LEU A 29 -5.67 -8.29 -6.94
CA LEU A 29 -4.70 -9.11 -6.22
C LEU A 29 -4.34 -10.40 -6.99
N ASN A 30 -5.32 -11.03 -7.65
CA ASN A 30 -5.12 -12.29 -8.38
C ASN A 30 -4.60 -12.11 -9.82
N HIS A 31 -5.05 -11.06 -10.51
CA HIS A 31 -4.90 -10.93 -11.95
C HIS A 31 -4.32 -9.59 -12.41
N GLY A 32 -4.35 -8.58 -11.54
CA GLY A 32 -3.88 -7.25 -11.85
C GLY A 32 -2.37 -7.08 -11.71
N ARG A 33 -1.93 -5.87 -12.03
CA ARG A 33 -0.60 -5.37 -11.71
C ARG A 33 -0.75 -4.24 -10.71
N PHE A 34 0.03 -4.27 -9.64
CA PHE A 34 0.03 -3.18 -8.67
C PHE A 34 1.39 -3.00 -8.00
N ALA A 35 1.61 -1.81 -7.46
CA ALA A 35 2.74 -1.49 -6.60
C ALA A 35 2.24 -1.02 -5.25
N LEU A 36 2.93 -1.40 -4.19
CA LEU A 36 2.73 -0.88 -2.86
C LEU A 36 3.88 0.07 -2.53
N ILE A 37 3.54 1.33 -2.26
CA ILE A 37 4.50 2.41 -2.07
C ILE A 37 4.15 3.25 -0.84
N ALA A 38 5.06 3.35 0.13
CA ALA A 38 4.82 4.03 1.41
C ALA A 38 5.06 5.55 1.31
N GLY A 39 4.08 6.37 1.72
CA GLY A 39 4.24 7.82 1.66
C GLY A 39 5.09 8.40 2.79
N GLY A 40 5.09 7.75 3.96
CA GLY A 40 5.73 8.27 5.17
C GLY A 40 5.36 9.73 5.44
N ALA A 41 6.34 10.56 5.77
CA ALA A 41 6.16 12.00 5.96
C ALA A 41 5.81 12.77 4.67
N ASN A 42 5.96 12.15 3.51
CA ASN A 42 5.72 12.77 2.19
C ASN A 42 4.43 12.27 1.52
N PHE A 43 3.48 11.75 2.29
CA PHE A 43 2.29 11.08 1.77
C PHE A 43 1.50 11.96 0.78
N GLU A 44 1.24 13.23 1.12
CA GLU A 44 0.50 14.14 0.23
C GLU A 44 1.30 14.54 -1.02
N GLN A 45 2.62 14.73 -0.92
CA GLN A 45 3.43 15.02 -2.11
C GLN A 45 3.51 13.81 -3.04
N LEU A 46 3.64 12.60 -2.48
CA LEU A 46 3.66 11.36 -3.26
C LEU A 46 2.32 11.18 -3.97
N ARG A 47 1.21 11.43 -3.28
CA ARG A 47 -0.14 11.41 -3.85
C ARG A 47 -0.24 12.34 -5.06
N ALA A 48 0.09 13.61 -4.90
CA ALA A 48 0.01 14.59 -5.97
C ALA A 48 0.90 14.23 -7.18
N GLN A 49 2.05 13.58 -6.94
CA GLN A 49 2.91 13.10 -8.04
C GLN A 49 2.31 11.90 -8.78
N LEU A 50 1.69 10.96 -8.06
CA LEU A 50 1.01 9.82 -8.67
C LEU A 50 -0.20 10.29 -9.48
N ASP A 51 -1.03 11.17 -8.91
CA ASP A 51 -2.19 11.77 -9.57
C ASP A 51 -1.76 12.58 -10.81
N GLY A 52 -0.76 13.44 -10.67
CA GLY A 52 -0.22 14.25 -11.78
C GLY A 52 0.43 13.44 -12.90
N ALA A 53 0.86 12.21 -12.60
CA ALA A 53 1.36 11.25 -13.59
C ALA A 53 0.24 10.37 -14.20
N GLY A 54 -1.02 10.55 -13.76
CA GLY A 54 -2.18 9.82 -14.28
C GLY A 54 -2.34 8.41 -13.74
N TYR A 55 -1.69 8.09 -12.62
CA TYR A 55 -1.87 6.79 -11.98
C TYR A 55 -3.22 6.70 -11.25
N ARG A 56 -3.91 5.57 -11.40
CA ARG A 56 -4.98 5.19 -10.48
C ARG A 56 -4.33 4.71 -9.18
N ILE A 57 -4.71 5.30 -8.06
CA ILE A 57 -4.19 4.96 -6.73
C ILE A 57 -5.31 4.64 -5.76
N THR A 58 -5.02 3.71 -4.84
CA THR A 58 -5.89 3.34 -3.73
C THR A 58 -5.12 3.58 -2.43
N PRO A 59 -5.61 4.43 -1.52
CA PRO A 59 -5.01 4.58 -0.21
C PRO A 59 -5.05 3.26 0.58
N ALA A 60 -3.99 2.98 1.32
CA ALA A 60 -3.88 1.79 2.14
C ALA A 60 -3.08 2.07 3.42
N VAL A 61 -3.17 1.14 4.37
CA VAL A 61 -2.31 1.10 5.56
C VAL A 61 -1.44 -0.14 5.47
N GLY A 62 -0.13 0.04 5.57
CA GLY A 62 0.84 -1.05 5.56
C GLY A 62 1.47 -1.22 6.94
N SER A 63 1.80 -2.45 7.31
CA SER A 63 2.73 -2.73 8.39
C SER A 63 3.76 -3.71 7.86
N TYR A 64 5.00 -3.25 7.68
CA TYR A 64 6.09 -4.07 7.18
C TYR A 64 7.35 -3.73 7.97
N GLY A 65 7.52 -4.39 9.13
CA GLY A 65 8.64 -4.11 10.04
C GLY A 65 8.26 -3.55 11.42
N GLY A 66 7.00 -3.69 11.84
CA GLY A 66 6.58 -3.45 13.22
C GLY A 66 5.90 -2.11 13.51
N GLY A 67 5.62 -1.31 12.49
CA GLY A 67 4.83 -0.08 12.61
C GLY A 67 3.89 0.09 11.42
N GLU A 68 2.72 0.67 11.67
CA GLU A 68 1.77 1.03 10.62
C GLU A 68 2.21 2.32 9.91
N GLU A 69 2.06 2.33 8.59
CA GLU A 69 2.35 3.49 7.74
C GLU A 69 1.30 3.66 6.66
N LYS A 70 1.05 4.93 6.29
CA LYS A 70 0.18 5.25 5.15
C LYS A 70 0.91 4.96 3.85
N MET A 71 0.23 4.26 2.96
CA MET A 71 0.78 3.85 1.67
C MET A 71 -0.26 3.99 0.56
N PHE A 72 0.19 3.85 -0.68
CA PHE A 72 -0.67 3.73 -1.84
C PHE A 72 -0.48 2.37 -2.51
N MET A 73 -1.59 1.78 -2.91
CA MET A 73 -1.63 0.77 -3.96
C MET A 73 -1.78 1.49 -5.29
N VAL A 74 -0.74 1.46 -6.11
CA VAL A 74 -0.73 2.02 -7.47
C VAL A 74 -1.14 0.94 -8.44
N HIS A 75 -2.20 1.17 -9.21
CA HIS A 75 -2.73 0.22 -10.18
C HIS A 75 -1.99 0.33 -11.51
N ASP A 76 -1.74 -0.80 -12.16
CA ASP A 76 -0.99 -0.93 -13.42
C ASP A 76 0.31 -0.09 -13.49
N PRO A 77 1.19 -0.20 -12.48
CA PRO A 77 2.34 0.68 -12.35
C PRO A 77 3.37 0.44 -13.45
N ASN A 78 4.04 1.51 -13.87
CA ASN A 78 5.33 1.40 -14.54
C ASN A 78 6.42 1.15 -13.49
N GLU A 79 7.13 0.03 -13.59
CA GLU A 79 8.19 -0.32 -12.63
C GLU A 79 9.28 0.75 -12.54
N LYS A 80 9.69 1.35 -13.67
CA LYS A 80 10.73 2.40 -13.66
C LYS A 80 10.29 3.63 -12.89
N ASP A 81 9.04 4.04 -13.05
CA ASP A 81 8.49 5.20 -12.35
C ASP A 81 8.39 4.92 -10.84
N MET A 82 7.94 3.72 -10.45
CA MET A 82 7.86 3.35 -9.04
C MET A 82 9.23 3.33 -8.37
N LEU A 83 10.25 2.84 -9.08
CA LEU A 83 11.64 2.86 -8.59
C LEU A 83 12.18 4.29 -8.48
N ALA A 84 11.90 5.15 -9.46
CA ALA A 84 12.30 6.56 -9.42
C ALA A 84 11.62 7.32 -8.27
N LEU A 85 10.34 7.07 -8.02
CA LEU A 85 9.61 7.62 -6.88
C LEU A 85 10.19 7.11 -5.56
N ALA A 86 10.43 5.81 -5.43
CA ALA A 86 11.01 5.23 -4.23
C ALA A 86 12.40 5.78 -3.91
N GLU A 87 13.25 5.97 -4.92
CA GLU A 87 14.55 6.63 -4.76
C GLU A 87 14.38 8.10 -4.34
N ARG A 88 13.50 8.85 -5.01
CA ARG A 88 13.20 10.26 -4.68
C ARG A 88 12.76 10.42 -3.23
N TYR A 89 11.89 9.53 -2.75
CA TYR A 89 11.35 9.55 -1.39
C TYR A 89 12.17 8.71 -0.39
N LYS A 90 13.36 8.23 -0.79
CA LYS A 90 14.29 7.44 0.04
C LYS A 90 13.67 6.20 0.68
N GLN A 91 12.67 5.61 0.03
CA GLN A 91 12.05 4.37 0.49
C GLN A 91 13.05 3.23 0.44
N GLN A 92 12.93 2.31 1.40
CA GLN A 92 13.82 1.15 1.50
C GLN A 92 13.51 0.10 0.43
N SER A 93 12.23 -0.05 0.06
CA SER A 93 11.83 -0.98 -0.98
C SER A 93 10.52 -0.60 -1.65
N VAL A 94 10.33 -1.12 -2.86
CA VAL A 94 9.05 -1.18 -3.56
C VAL A 94 8.60 -2.63 -3.62
N MET A 95 7.33 -2.87 -3.31
CA MET A 95 6.71 -4.17 -3.50
C MET A 95 5.83 -4.11 -4.75
N LEU A 96 6.12 -4.97 -5.72
CA LEU A 96 5.38 -5.09 -6.97
C LEU A 96 4.64 -6.42 -7.00
N ALA A 97 3.47 -6.40 -7.62
CA ALA A 97 2.73 -7.60 -7.97
C ALA A 97 2.31 -7.55 -9.44
N ASP A 98 2.39 -8.71 -10.09
CA ASP A 98 1.94 -8.92 -11.46
C ASP A 98 1.29 -10.30 -11.55
N LYS A 99 -0.03 -10.33 -11.78
CA LYS A 99 -0.82 -11.55 -11.97
C LYS A 99 -0.61 -12.57 -10.85
N GLY A 100 -0.75 -12.11 -9.61
CA GLY A 100 -0.62 -12.94 -8.41
C GLY A 100 0.81 -13.31 -8.04
N ARG A 101 1.84 -12.88 -8.78
CA ARG A 101 3.25 -13.03 -8.38
C ARG A 101 3.77 -11.73 -7.80
N THR A 102 4.58 -11.82 -6.74
CA THR A 102 5.12 -10.66 -6.05
C THR A 102 6.62 -10.55 -6.20
N LYS A 103 7.16 -9.34 -6.11
CA LYS A 103 8.59 -9.04 -6.09
C LYS A 103 8.83 -7.86 -5.16
N LEU A 104 9.77 -8.01 -4.24
CA LEU A 104 10.30 -6.90 -3.45
C LEU A 104 11.59 -6.43 -4.10
N ILE A 105 11.70 -5.13 -4.38
CA ILE A 105 12.91 -4.49 -4.90
C ILE A 105 13.44 -3.56 -3.82
N VAL A 106 14.68 -3.77 -3.40
CA VAL A 106 15.35 -2.88 -2.44
C VAL A 106 15.86 -1.66 -3.19
N THR A 107 15.39 -0.47 -2.82
CA THR A 107 15.66 0.80 -3.53
C THR A 107 16.68 1.68 -2.82
N ASN A 108 16.97 1.41 -1.55
CA ASN A 108 17.93 2.18 -0.75
C ASN A 108 18.74 1.29 0.20
N GLY A 109 19.80 1.86 0.79
CA GLY A 109 20.68 1.17 1.74
C GLY A 109 21.71 0.21 1.11
N PRO A 110 22.45 -0.56 1.93
CA PRO A 110 23.54 -1.45 1.50
C PRO A 110 23.12 -2.59 0.56
N HIS A 111 21.82 -2.79 0.41
CA HIS A 111 21.24 -3.87 -0.39
C HIS A 111 20.47 -3.33 -1.62
N LYS A 112 20.62 -2.04 -1.95
CA LYS A 112 20.01 -1.44 -3.14
C LYS A 112 20.26 -2.28 -4.39
N GLY A 113 19.21 -2.47 -5.19
CA GLY A 113 19.21 -3.27 -6.40
C GLY A 113 18.97 -4.77 -6.18
N ARG A 114 18.96 -5.25 -4.93
CA ARG A 114 18.55 -6.63 -4.65
C ARG A 114 17.05 -6.79 -4.86
N THR A 115 16.68 -7.93 -5.43
CA THR A 115 15.30 -8.33 -5.64
C THR A 115 15.02 -9.63 -4.91
N ARG A 116 13.84 -9.74 -4.29
CA ARG A 116 13.33 -10.99 -3.71
C ARG A 116 12.01 -11.33 -4.39
N ALA A 117 11.99 -12.43 -5.13
CA ALA A 117 10.76 -12.96 -5.71
C ALA A 117 9.89 -13.56 -4.60
N GLY A 118 8.60 -13.29 -4.66
CA GLY A 118 7.61 -13.80 -3.75
C GLY A 118 6.64 -14.79 -4.39
N ARG A 119 5.80 -15.39 -3.55
CA ARG A 119 4.82 -16.43 -3.94
C ARG A 119 3.42 -15.90 -4.19
N GLY A 120 3.23 -14.59 -4.07
CA GLY A 120 1.94 -13.95 -4.22
C GLY A 120 1.48 -13.29 -2.93
N TRP A 121 0.24 -13.53 -2.56
CA TRP A 121 -0.40 -12.90 -1.41
C TRP A 121 -1.30 -13.88 -0.66
N SER A 122 -1.57 -13.58 0.60
CA SER A 122 -2.55 -14.30 1.40
C SER A 122 -3.39 -13.32 2.22
N ILE A 123 -4.58 -13.74 2.64
CA ILE A 123 -5.33 -13.01 3.66
C ILE A 123 -4.50 -13.01 4.95
N ALA A 124 -4.42 -11.84 5.60
CA ALA A 124 -3.74 -11.71 6.87
C ALA A 124 -4.74 -11.98 8.00
N THR A 125 -4.52 -13.06 8.75
CA THR A 125 -5.34 -13.44 9.90
C THR A 125 -4.65 -13.00 11.18
N GLY A 126 -5.35 -12.24 12.03
CA GLY A 126 -4.82 -11.75 13.31
C GLY A 126 -4.24 -10.34 13.26
N GLN A 127 -3.88 -9.81 14.44
CA GLN A 127 -3.37 -8.44 14.57
C GLN A 127 -1.85 -8.33 14.37
N ASP A 128 -1.12 -9.42 14.59
CA ASP A 128 0.35 -9.44 14.54
C ASP A 128 0.87 -9.86 13.17
N GLY A 129 1.82 -9.10 12.62
CA GLY A 129 2.57 -9.46 11.42
C GLY A 129 2.48 -8.45 10.28
N ASN A 130 3.14 -8.77 9.17
CA ASN A 130 3.18 -7.88 8.02
C ASN A 130 1.84 -7.90 7.27
N PHE A 131 1.29 -6.74 6.92
CA PHE A 131 0.04 -6.63 6.17
C PHE A 131 -0.08 -5.34 5.36
N THR A 132 -1.03 -5.35 4.42
CA THR A 132 -1.66 -4.20 3.78
C THR A 132 -3.15 -4.26 4.05
N GLN A 133 -3.73 -3.14 4.43
CA GLN A 133 -5.15 -2.98 4.71
C GLN A 133 -5.73 -1.90 3.80
N ILE A 134 -6.85 -2.22 3.15
CA ILE A 134 -7.59 -1.31 2.27
C ILE A 134 -9.06 -1.30 2.74
N GLU A 135 -9.61 -0.11 2.91
CA GLU A 135 -11.05 0.11 3.04
C GLU A 135 -11.63 0.28 1.64
N THR A 136 -12.61 -0.55 1.27
CA THR A 136 -13.18 -0.62 -0.08
C THR A 136 -14.46 0.21 -0.21
N SER A 137 -14.89 0.51 -1.43
CA SER A 137 -16.08 1.36 -1.69
C SER A 137 -17.39 0.80 -1.14
N ASP A 138 -17.46 -0.52 -0.95
CA ASP A 138 -18.59 -1.22 -0.35
C ASP A 138 -18.58 -1.22 1.19
N GLY A 139 -17.60 -0.55 1.82
CA GLY A 139 -17.46 -0.42 3.27
C GLY A 139 -16.75 -1.60 3.94
N GLU A 140 -16.25 -2.56 3.16
CA GLU A 140 -15.46 -3.68 3.68
C GLU A 140 -14.01 -3.26 3.96
N THR A 141 -13.37 -3.96 4.89
CA THR A 141 -11.93 -3.82 5.14
C THR A 141 -11.23 -5.11 4.77
N VAL A 142 -10.38 -5.04 3.75
CA VAL A 142 -9.59 -6.19 3.31
C VAL A 142 -8.16 -6.06 3.82
N ARG A 143 -7.73 -7.05 4.59
CA ARG A 143 -6.37 -7.16 5.11
C ARG A 143 -5.66 -8.35 4.48
N PHE A 144 -4.60 -8.09 3.74
CA PHE A 144 -3.80 -9.10 3.06
C PHE A 144 -2.32 -8.88 3.32
N ARG A 145 -1.47 -9.84 2.99
CA ARG A 145 -0.01 -9.68 3.02
C ARG A 145 0.57 -10.19 1.71
N LEU A 146 1.72 -9.64 1.35
CA LEU A 146 2.52 -10.13 0.24
C LEU A 146 3.56 -11.10 0.77
N ASP A 147 3.62 -12.29 0.18
CA ASP A 147 4.53 -13.35 0.60
C ASP A 147 5.80 -13.29 -0.25
N PHE A 148 6.94 -12.95 0.38
CA PHE A 148 8.27 -12.86 -0.25
C PHE A 148 9.22 -13.95 0.22
#